data_AF-A0A2K0AX73-F1
#
_entry.id   AF-A0A2K0AX73-F1
#
_cell.length_a   1.000
_cell.length_b   1.000
_cell.length_c   1.000
_cell.angle_alpha   90.00
_cell.angle_beta   90.00
_cell.angle_gamma   90.00
#
_symmetry.space_group_name_H-M   'P 1'
#
loop_
_entity.id
_entity.type
_entity.pdbx_description
1 polymer ?
#
loop_
_entity_poly.entity_id
_entity_poly.type
_entity_poly.pdbx_seq_one_letter_code
_entity_poly.pdbx_strand_id
1 'polypeptide(L)'
;MAEKLQFEHASDTLVKVAKSIRGRVLTEFYYMTILDFEHINTKHFTKEEIMNFLSYKDDVLYFTQYREASTFEVISNTILNMNRN
;
A
#
# COMPACT_ATOMS: atom_id res chain seq x y z
N MET A 1 -6.92 -9.43 15.83
CA MET A 1 -7.29 -8.65 14.63
C MET A 1 -6.68 -7.27 14.81
N ALA A 2 -5.82 -6.83 13.89
CA ALA A 2 -5.36 -5.43 13.93
C ALA A 2 -6.58 -4.52 13.73
N GLU A 3 -6.70 -3.48 14.54
CA GLU A 3 -7.77 -2.49 14.44
C GLU A 3 -7.68 -1.81 13.06
N LYS A 4 -8.80 -1.79 12.32
CA LYS A 4 -8.89 -1.06 11.05
C LYS A 4 -9.46 0.33 11.36
N LEU A 5 -8.88 1.37 10.77
CA LEU A 5 -9.40 2.74 10.89
C LEU A 5 -9.74 3.26 9.49
N GLN A 6 -11.03 3.37 9.19
CA GLN A 6 -11.50 3.90 7.92
C GLN A 6 -11.17 5.40 7.80
N PHE A 7 -11.01 5.88 6.56
CA PHE A 7 -10.66 7.28 6.31
C PHE A 7 -11.70 8.26 6.86
N GLU A 8 -12.98 7.89 6.85
CA GLU A 8 -14.08 8.73 7.36
C GLU A 8 -14.11 8.87 8.88
N HIS A 9 -13.44 7.99 9.62
CA HIS A 9 -13.42 8.00 11.10
C HIS A 9 -12.07 8.48 11.66
N ALA A 10 -11.08 8.69 10.80
CA ALA A 10 -9.76 9.15 11.19
C ALA A 10 -9.70 10.67 11.36
N SER A 11 -8.78 11.14 12.20
CA SER A 11 -8.49 12.57 12.30
C SER A 11 -7.89 13.11 11.00
N ASP A 12 -8.15 14.39 10.70
CA ASP A 12 -7.65 15.05 9.49
C ASP A 12 -6.13 14.90 9.30
N THR A 13 -5.38 14.95 10.40
CA THR A 13 -3.93 14.78 10.39
C THR A 13 -3.53 13.39 9.90
N LEU A 14 -4.17 12.33 10.43
CA LEU A 14 -3.90 10.96 10.00
C LEU A 14 -4.33 10.73 8.55
N VAL A 15 -5.48 11.27 8.15
CA VAL A 15 -5.96 11.22 6.76
C VAL A 15 -4.96 11.85 5.79
N LYS A 16 -4.42 13.03 6.11
CA LYS A 16 -3.41 13.71 5.29
C LYS A 16 -2.14 12.88 5.15
N VAL A 17 -1.63 12.33 6.26
CA VAL A 17 -0.42 11.49 6.24
C VAL A 17 -0.65 10.23 5.41
N ALA A 18 -1.76 9.51 5.64
CA ALA A 18 -2.10 8.29 4.90
C ALA A 18 -2.26 8.56 3.40
N LYS A 19 -2.96 9.63 3.00
CA LYS A 19 -3.10 10.02 1.58
C LYS A 19 -1.75 10.35 0.95
N SER A 20 -0.87 11.05 1.67
CA SER A 20 0.49 11.36 1.19
C SER A 20 1.31 10.10 0.96
N ILE A 21 1.30 9.15 1.91
CA ILE A 21 2.03 7.88 1.79
C ILE A 21 1.45 7.06 0.63
N ARG A 22 0.13 6.92 0.54
CA ARG A 22 -0.55 6.22 -0.56
C ARG A 22 -0.18 6.80 -1.91
N GLY A 23 -0.19 8.13 -2.05
CA GLY A 23 0.19 8.83 -3.28
C GLY A 23 1.64 8.55 -3.69
N ARG A 24 2.58 8.63 -2.74
CA ARG A 24 4.00 8.30 -2.97
C ARG A 24 4.16 6.85 -3.43
N VAL A 25 3.59 5.90 -2.70
CA VAL A 25 3.69 4.46 -2.99
C VAL A 25 3.12 4.14 -4.37
N LEU A 26 1.94 4.66 -4.72
CA LEU A 26 1.32 4.43 -6.03
C LEU A 26 2.18 5.00 -7.15
N THR A 27 2.73 6.21 -6.97
CA THR A 27 3.56 6.87 -7.98
C THR A 27 4.87 6.11 -8.20
N GLU A 28 5.59 5.79 -7.13
CA GLU A 28 6.85 5.05 -7.21
C GLU A 28 6.65 3.63 -7.75
N PHE A 29 5.57 2.94 -7.36
CA PHE A 29 5.26 1.61 -7.86
C PHE A 29 4.88 1.61 -9.35
N TYR A 30 4.17 2.64 -9.81
CA TYR A 30 3.86 2.83 -11.23
C TYR A 30 5.15 2.89 -12.07
N TYR A 31 6.14 3.67 -11.62
CA TYR A 31 7.43 3.84 -12.29
C TYR A 31 8.47 2.76 -11.97
N MET A 32 8.19 1.82 -11.07
CA MET A 32 9.08 0.71 -10.72
C MET A 32 9.42 -0.13 -11.96
N THR A 33 10.69 -0.55 -12.10
CA THR A 33 11.09 -1.38 -13.25
C THR A 33 10.42 -2.76 -13.21
N ILE A 34 10.35 -3.43 -14.37
CA ILE A 34 9.80 -4.80 -14.44
C ILE A 34 10.65 -5.76 -13.60
N LEU A 35 11.98 -5.62 -13.62
CA LEU A 35 12.90 -6.45 -12.85
C LEU A 35 12.67 -6.30 -11.34
N ASP A 36 12.55 -5.07 -10.83
CA ASP A 36 12.26 -4.83 -9.41
C ASP A 36 10.89 -5.37 -9.02
N PHE A 37 9.90 -5.23 -9.91
CA PHE A 37 8.56 -5.75 -9.70
C PHE A 37 8.54 -7.28 -9.63
N GLU A 38 9.18 -7.96 -10.56
CA GLU A 38 9.28 -9.43 -10.59
C GLU A 38 10.01 -9.97 -9.36
N HIS A 39 11.00 -9.24 -8.85
CA HIS A 39 11.73 -9.60 -7.63
C HIS A 39 10.84 -9.66 -6.39
N ILE A 40 9.85 -8.76 -6.28
CA ILE A 40 8.92 -8.71 -5.12
C ILE A 40 7.61 -9.45 -5.34
N ASN A 41 7.27 -9.78 -6.58
CA ASN A 41 6.01 -10.40 -6.95
C ASN A 41 5.99 -11.92 -6.71
N THR A 42 6.17 -12.31 -5.45
CA THR A 42 6.20 -13.71 -5.00
C THR A 42 4.88 -14.47 -5.19
N LYS A 43 3.79 -13.78 -5.56
CA LYS A 43 2.44 -14.34 -5.69
C LYS A 43 1.83 -14.17 -7.08
N HIS A 44 2.63 -13.75 -8.06
CA HIS A 44 2.21 -13.60 -9.47
C HIS A 44 1.00 -12.66 -9.70
N PHE A 45 0.80 -11.67 -8.83
CA PHE A 45 -0.19 -10.63 -9.09
C PHE A 45 0.26 -9.73 -10.23
N THR A 46 -0.67 -9.15 -10.96
CA THR A 46 -0.39 -8.09 -11.91
C THR A 46 -0.12 -6.77 -11.16
N LYS A 47 0.63 -5.86 -11.79
CA LYS A 47 0.80 -4.49 -11.25
C LYS A 47 -0.56 -3.81 -11.04
N GLU A 48 -1.49 -4.02 -11.94
CA GLU A 48 -2.84 -3.45 -11.88
C GLU A 48 -3.61 -3.92 -10.65
N GLU A 49 -3.59 -5.21 -10.33
CA GLU A 49 -4.25 -5.75 -9.12
C GLU A 49 -3.71 -5.11 -7.84
N ILE A 50 -2.39 -4.94 -7.74
CA ILE A 50 -1.74 -4.33 -6.58
C ILE A 50 -2.09 -2.84 -6.49
N MET A 51 -2.04 -2.11 -7.61
CA MET A 51 -2.41 -0.69 -7.66
C MET A 51 -3.88 -0.46 -7.29
N ASN A 52 -4.77 -1.31 -7.80
CA ASN A 52 -6.19 -1.27 -7.47
C ASN A 52 -6.41 -1.54 -5.98
N PHE A 53 -5.79 -2.59 -5.43
CA PHE A 53 -5.88 -2.88 -3.99
C PHE A 53 -5.47 -1.68 -3.15
N LEU A 54 -4.32 -1.06 -3.43
CA LEU A 54 -3.83 0.09 -2.68
C LEU A 54 -4.71 1.34 -2.87
N SER A 55 -5.26 1.55 -4.06
CA SER A 55 -6.14 2.70 -4.33
C SER A 55 -7.44 2.63 -3.54
N TYR A 56 -8.01 1.42 -3.42
CA TYR A 56 -9.28 1.17 -2.72
C TYR A 56 -9.12 0.74 -1.27
N LYS A 57 -7.90 0.57 -0.77
CA LYS A 57 -7.65 0.26 0.64
C LYS A 57 -8.14 1.40 1.53
N ASP A 58 -9.29 1.20 2.16
CA ASP A 58 -9.88 2.13 3.13
C ASP A 58 -9.42 1.82 4.55
N ASP A 59 -8.12 1.99 4.79
CA ASP A 59 -7.50 1.76 6.09
C ASP A 59 -6.34 2.73 6.29
N VAL A 60 -6.55 3.72 7.14
CA VAL A 60 -5.57 4.77 7.45
C VAL A 60 -4.35 4.18 8.14
N LEU A 61 -4.56 3.26 9.09
CA LEU A 61 -3.48 2.65 9.87
C LEU A 61 -2.55 1.81 8.99
N TYR A 62 -3.13 1.15 7.99
CA TYR A 62 -2.38 0.42 6.99
C TYR A 62 -1.31 1.30 6.31
N PHE A 63 -1.63 2.55 5.99
CA PHE A 63 -0.66 3.45 5.36
C PHE A 63 0.25 4.14 6.38
N THR A 64 -0.28 4.59 7.51
CA THR A 64 0.52 5.37 8.48
C THR A 64 1.60 4.56 9.17
N GLN A 65 1.43 3.23 9.30
CA GLN A 65 2.50 2.35 9.81
C GLN A 65 3.74 2.33 8.90
N TYR A 66 3.60 2.70 7.62
CA TYR A 66 4.67 2.73 6.63
C TYR A 66 5.25 4.12 6.39
N ARG A 67 5.09 5.05 7.35
CA ARG A 67 5.58 6.43 7.21
C ARG A 67 7.07 6.51 6.86
N GLU A 68 7.87 5.63 7.44
CA GLU A 68 9.33 5.57 7.26
C GLU A 68 9.78 4.41 6.38
N ALA A 69 8.84 3.56 5.92
CA ALA A 69 9.14 2.41 5.09
C ALA A 69 9.41 2.82 3.64
N SER A 70 10.23 2.02 2.97
CA SER A 70 10.45 2.13 1.53
C SER A 70 9.22 1.63 0.75
N THR A 71 9.00 2.12 -0.47
CA THR A 71 7.92 1.60 -1.33
C THR A 71 8.04 0.10 -1.55
N PHE A 72 9.26 -0.43 -1.70
CA PHE A 72 9.52 -1.86 -1.82
C PHE A 72 8.91 -2.68 -0.67
N GLU A 73 9.10 -2.23 0.57
CA GLU A 73 8.58 -2.89 1.76
C GLU A 73 7.05 -2.82 1.81
N VAL A 74 6.46 -1.69 1.45
CA VAL A 74 5.00 -1.53 1.39
C VAL A 74 4.41 -2.50 0.37
N ILE A 75 4.97 -2.57 -0.84
CA ILE A 75 4.46 -3.45 -1.90
C ILE A 75 4.65 -4.93 -1.52
N SER A 76 5.81 -5.31 -0.98
CA SER A 76 6.05 -6.69 -0.52
C SER A 76 5.01 -7.12 0.53
N ASN A 77 4.74 -6.25 1.52
CA ASN A 77 3.70 -6.51 2.52
C ASN A 77 2.28 -6.49 1.91
N THR A 78 2.02 -5.65 0.91
CA THR A 78 0.74 -5.64 0.18
C THR A 78 0.47 -7.00 -0.44
N ILE A 79 1.42 -7.51 -1.20
CA ILE A 79 1.36 -8.80 -1.90
C ILE A 79 1.13 -9.96 -0.93
N LEU A 80 1.82 -9.95 0.22
CA LEU A 80 1.63 -10.97 1.27
C LEU A 80 0.22 -10.92 1.88
N ASN A 81 -0.38 -9.74 2.00
CA ASN A 81 -1.67 -9.54 2.65
C ASN A 81 -2.87 -9.63 1.70
N MET A 82 -2.68 -9.49 0.39
CA MET A 82 -3.75 -9.68 -0.61
C MET A 82 -4.31 -11.12 -0.59
N ASN A 83 -3.49 -12.12 -0.27
CA ASN A 83 -3.93 -13.53 -0.16
C ASN A 83 -4.63 -13.89 1.16
N ARG A 84 -4.65 -12.98 2.15
CA ARG A 84 -5.20 -13.25 3.48
C ARG A 84 -6.64 -12.75 3.67
N ASN A 85 -7.25 -12.18 2.64
CA ASN A 85 -8.65 -11.74 2.64
C ASN A 85 -9.48 -12.53 1.63
#